data_AF-A0A1B4FP05-F1
#
_entry.id   AF-A0A1B4FP05-F1
#
_cell.length_a   1.000
_cell.length_b   1.000
_cell.length_c   1.000
_cell.angle_alpha   90.00
_cell.angle_beta   90.00
_cell.angle_gamma   90.00
#
_symmetry.space_group_name_H-M   'P 1'
#
loop_
_entity.id
_entity.type
_entity.pdbx_description
1 polymer ?
#
loop_
_entity_poly.entity_id
_entity_poly.type
_entity_poly.pdbx_seq_one_letter_code
_entity_poly.pdbx_strand_id
1 'polypeptide(L)'
;MENVIKESNANNEARAPVHRYRLQVREVNGACRTYQLSLRSLDDRYTLEIHEMLDFPDAYTGESTPVHLSRPVNLIVSADDFYRYRRDFRSELTESVAAALRAGEVVRMRQSPCDYPAGVAGNPWVNRVRADLRAYPGGYPHSAGDDMQDLIGG
;
A
#
# COMPACT_ATOMS: atom_id res chain seq x y z
N MET A 1 33.49 -3.48 19.25
CA MET A 1 32.27 -2.67 19.10
C MET A 1 31.94 -2.62 17.62
N GLU A 2 31.02 -3.46 17.17
CA GLU A 2 30.52 -3.40 15.80
C GLU A 2 29.50 -2.26 15.70
N ASN A 3 29.83 -1.24 14.91
CA ASN A 3 28.90 -0.19 14.53
C ASN A 3 27.92 -0.78 13.52
N VAL A 4 26.78 -1.26 13.99
CA VAL A 4 25.63 -1.57 13.13
C VAL A 4 25.05 -0.24 12.66
N ILE A 5 25.50 0.22 11.50
CA ILE A 5 24.87 1.33 10.80
C ILE A 5 23.49 0.83 10.37
N LYS A 6 22.43 1.28 11.07
CA LYS A 6 21.04 1.07 10.64
C LYS A 6 20.89 1.77 9.29
N GLU A 7 20.95 1.01 8.20
CA GLU A 7 20.54 1.50 6.89
C GLU A 7 19.14 2.11 7.04
N SER A 8 18.95 3.32 6.53
CA SER A 8 17.66 3.99 6.64
C SER A 8 16.57 3.10 6.02
N ASN A 9 15.46 2.90 6.74
CA ASN A 9 14.34 2.07 6.27
C ASN A 9 13.81 2.47 4.87
N ALA A 10 14.04 3.70 4.43
CA ALA A 10 13.71 4.18 3.08
C ALA A 10 14.39 3.38 1.95
N ASN A 11 15.64 2.92 2.17
CA ASN A 11 16.35 2.10 1.18
C ASN A 11 15.77 0.69 1.07
N ASN A 12 15.23 0.15 2.16
CA ASN A 12 14.57 -1.14 2.18
C ASN A 12 13.18 -1.08 1.50
N GLU A 13 12.45 0.03 1.67
CA GLU A 13 11.15 0.20 0.98
C GLU A 13 11.28 0.23 -0.54
N ALA A 14 12.32 0.88 -1.07
CA ALA A 14 12.58 0.96 -2.50
C ALA A 14 13.01 -0.38 -3.13
N ARG A 15 13.54 -1.32 -2.32
CA ARG A 15 14.03 -2.63 -2.77
C ARG A 15 13.04 -3.78 -2.54
N ALA A 16 11.99 -3.55 -1.75
CA ALA A 16 10.99 -4.56 -1.46
C ALA A 16 10.22 -4.96 -2.74
N PRO A 17 9.91 -6.26 -2.92
CA PRO A 17 9.11 -6.72 -4.05
C PRO A 17 7.73 -6.04 -4.03
N VAL A 18 7.29 -5.60 -5.22
CA VAL A 18 6.01 -4.91 -5.40
C VAL A 18 5.03 -5.84 -6.10
N HIS A 19 3.94 -6.16 -5.43
CA HIS A 19 2.83 -6.93 -5.98
C HIS A 19 1.79 -5.98 -6.54
N ARG A 20 1.50 -6.10 -7.84
CA ARG A 20 0.58 -5.22 -8.56
C ARG A 20 -0.69 -5.96 -8.93
N TYR A 21 -1.83 -5.33 -8.67
CA TYR A 21 -3.14 -5.85 -9.04
C TYR A 21 -3.97 -4.73 -9.68
N ARG A 22 -4.87 -5.13 -10.56
CA ARG A 22 -5.80 -4.22 -11.26
C ARG A 22 -7.18 -4.37 -10.68
N LEU A 23 -7.80 -3.25 -10.32
CA LEU A 23 -9.17 -3.17 -9.85
C LEU A 23 -9.96 -2.32 -10.84
N GLN A 24 -10.96 -2.91 -11.49
CA GLN A 24 -11.94 -2.15 -12.26
C GLN A 24 -13.12 -1.78 -11.36
N VAL A 25 -13.45 -0.50 -11.33
CA VAL A 25 -14.58 0.05 -10.59
C VAL A 25 -15.55 0.67 -11.58
N ARG A 26 -16.80 0.24 -11.52
CA ARG A 26 -17.89 0.86 -12.26
C ARG A 26 -18.55 1.90 -11.37
N GLU A 27 -18.44 3.17 -11.75
CA GLU A 27 -19.11 4.26 -11.07
C GLU A 27 -20.63 4.21 -11.32
N VAL A 28 -21.39 4.84 -10.41
CA VAL A 28 -22.87 4.93 -10.48
C VAL A 28 -23.34 5.63 -11.76
N ASN A 29 -22.54 6.54 -12.30
CA ASN A 29 -22.80 7.22 -13.58
C ASN A 29 -22.55 6.34 -14.83
N GLY A 30 -22.11 5.08 -14.65
CA GLY A 30 -21.80 4.14 -15.72
C GLY A 30 -20.36 4.20 -16.24
N ALA A 31 -19.54 5.15 -15.80
CA ALA A 31 -18.12 5.22 -16.14
C ALA A 31 -17.37 4.02 -15.53
N CYS A 32 -16.43 3.46 -16.29
CA CYS A 32 -15.51 2.46 -15.78
C CYS A 32 -14.17 3.13 -15.53
N ARG A 33 -13.56 2.85 -14.36
CA ARG A 33 -12.20 3.25 -14.05
C ARG A 33 -11.38 2.04 -13.70
N THR A 34 -10.13 2.04 -14.14
CA THR A 34 -9.18 1.00 -13.76
C THR A 34 -8.15 1.60 -12.81
N TYR A 35 -7.97 0.96 -11.66
CA TYR A 35 -6.93 1.31 -10.69
C TYR A 35 -5.85 0.23 -10.67
N GLN A 36 -4.59 0.64 -10.67
CA GLN A 36 -3.47 -0.22 -10.32
C GLN A 36 -3.13 0.00 -8.84
N LEU A 37 -3.09 -1.10 -8.10
CA LEU A 37 -2.77 -1.12 -6.69
C LEU A 37 -1.42 -1.80 -6.52
N SER A 38 -0.48 -1.11 -5.89
CA SER A 38 0.90 -1.58 -5.69
C SER A 38 1.14 -1.84 -4.20
N LEU A 39 1.13 -3.12 -3.82
CA LEU A 39 1.34 -3.59 -2.46
C LEU A 39 2.79 -4.01 -2.25
N ARG A 40 3.44 -3.47 -1.20
CA ARG A 40 4.75 -3.91 -0.73
C ARG A 40 4.60 -4.58 0.63
N SER A 41 5.27 -5.72 0.78
CA SER A 41 5.45 -6.39 2.06
C SER A 41 6.84 -6.07 2.59
N LEU A 42 6.90 -5.48 3.78
CA LEU A 42 8.13 -5.13 4.48
C LEU A 42 8.16 -5.88 5.81
N ASP A 43 9.32 -5.96 6.45
CA ASP A 43 9.50 -6.72 7.69
C ASP A 43 8.52 -6.30 8.79
N ASP A 44 8.18 -5.01 8.88
CA ASP A 44 7.36 -4.42 9.94
C ASP A 44 6.03 -3.83 9.47
N ARG A 45 5.73 -3.86 8.16
CA ARG A 45 4.55 -3.21 7.61
C ARG A 45 4.13 -3.74 6.24
N TYR A 46 2.90 -3.40 5.86
CA TYR A 46 2.43 -3.41 4.49
C TYR A 46 2.19 -1.98 4.02
N THR A 47 2.55 -1.67 2.78
CA THR A 47 2.23 -0.39 2.13
C THR A 47 1.52 -0.61 0.81
N LEU A 48 0.52 0.22 0.51
CA LEU A 48 -0.34 0.08 -0.66
C LEU A 48 -0.56 1.45 -1.31
N GLU A 49 0.01 1.60 -2.49
CA GLU A 49 -0.10 2.79 -3.36
C GLU A 49 -1.16 2.58 -4.45
N ILE A 50 -1.85 3.65 -4.83
CA ILE A 50 -2.95 3.60 -5.79
C ILE A 50 -2.62 4.51 -6.99
N HIS A 51 -2.77 3.96 -8.19
CA HIS A 51 -2.70 4.73 -9.43
C HIS A 51 -3.99 4.51 -10.22
N GLU A 52 -4.60 5.59 -10.70
CA GLU A 52 -5.70 5.52 -11.66
C GLU A 52 -5.08 5.40 -13.06
N MET A 53 -5.43 4.35 -13.80
CA MET A 53 -5.02 4.21 -15.20
C MET A 53 -5.86 5.14 -16.06
N LEU A 54 -5.22 5.88 -16.94
CA LEU A 54 -5.89 6.77 -17.88
C LEU A 54 -6.22 5.98 -19.14
N ASP A 55 -7.48 5.58 -19.28
CA ASP A 55 -7.98 4.95 -20.51
C ASP A 55 -8.13 6.05 -21.59
N PHE A 56 -7.06 6.33 -22.34
CA PHE A 56 -7.13 7.19 -23.51
C PHE A 56 -7.56 6.35 -24.73
N PRO A 57 -8.64 6.72 -25.44
CA PRO A 57 -9.15 5.92 -26.55
C PRO A 57 -8.19 5.80 -27.76
N ASP A 58 -7.14 6.63 -27.86
CA ASP A 58 -6.29 6.70 -29.07
C ASP A 58 -4.76 6.77 -28.82
N ALA A 59 -4.25 6.58 -27.60
CA ALA A 59 -2.80 6.62 -27.37
C ALA A 59 -2.34 5.65 -26.28
N TYR A 60 -1.35 4.82 -26.63
CA TYR A 60 -0.48 4.03 -25.76
C TYR A 60 -0.99 3.75 -24.34
N THR A 61 -1.55 2.56 -24.16
CA THR A 61 -1.88 1.96 -22.87
C THR A 61 -0.68 2.00 -21.93
N GLY A 62 -0.65 2.92 -20.96
CA GLY A 62 0.46 2.98 -20.01
C GLY A 62 0.50 4.16 -19.06
N GLU A 63 -0.19 5.27 -19.35
CA GLU A 63 -0.20 6.41 -18.42
C GLU A 63 -1.12 6.15 -17.23
N SER A 64 -0.57 6.36 -16.03
CA SER A 64 -1.31 6.28 -14.78
C SER A 64 -0.99 7.49 -13.92
N THR A 65 -1.98 7.99 -13.21
CA THR A 65 -1.82 9.12 -12.29
C THR A 65 -1.94 8.62 -10.85
N PRO A 66 -1.05 9.01 -9.93
CA PRO A 66 -1.23 8.65 -8.53
C PRO A 66 -2.54 9.25 -8.02
N VAL A 67 -3.22 8.48 -7.17
CA VAL A 67 -4.41 8.92 -6.44
C VAL A 67 -4.30 8.47 -5.00
N HIS A 68 -5.09 9.09 -4.13
CA HIS A 68 -5.17 8.66 -2.73
C HIS A 68 -6.61 8.59 -2.26
N LEU A 69 -6.82 7.91 -1.14
CA LEU A 69 -8.14 7.89 -0.51
C LEU A 69 -8.38 9.22 0.22
N SER A 70 -9.63 9.65 0.28
CA SER A 70 -10.03 10.79 1.13
C SER A 70 -9.74 10.51 2.61
N ARG A 71 -9.81 9.23 2.99
CA ARG A 71 -9.44 8.69 4.30
C ARG A 71 -8.43 7.55 4.11
N PRO A 72 -7.12 7.84 4.16
CA PRO A 72 -6.09 6.81 4.02
C PRO A 72 -6.20 5.75 5.12
N VAL A 73 -6.07 4.48 4.76
CA VAL A 73 -5.99 3.39 5.73
C VAL A 73 -4.61 3.44 6.39
N ASN A 74 -4.55 3.68 7.69
CA ASN A 74 -3.29 3.82 8.41
C ASN A 74 -3.41 3.20 9.81
N LEU A 75 -3.17 1.91 9.87
CA LEU A 75 -3.34 1.12 11.09
C LEU A 75 -2.00 0.83 11.76
N ILE A 76 -1.98 0.92 13.08
CA ILE A 76 -0.86 0.48 13.93
C ILE A 76 -1.41 -0.63 14.82
N VAL A 77 -0.80 -1.80 14.77
CA VAL A 77 -1.20 -2.98 15.54
C VAL A 77 -0.06 -3.44 16.44
N SER A 78 -0.35 -4.28 17.43
CA SER A 78 0.72 -4.89 18.23
C SER A 78 1.66 -5.70 17.31
N ALA A 79 2.95 -5.74 17.63
CA ALA A 79 3.89 -6.54 16.84
C ALA A 79 3.50 -8.03 16.85
N ASP A 80 3.08 -8.56 18.00
CA ASP A 80 2.70 -9.98 18.14
C ASP A 80 1.53 -10.34 17.22
N ASP A 81 0.49 -9.50 17.20
CA ASP A 81 -0.64 -9.71 16.29
C ASP A 81 -0.22 -9.57 14.84
N PHE A 82 0.58 -8.54 14.52
CA PHE A 82 1.05 -8.33 13.16
C PHE A 82 1.75 -9.58 12.62
N TYR A 83 2.73 -10.11 13.35
CA TYR A 83 3.51 -11.28 12.90
C TYR A 83 2.69 -12.57 12.92
N ARG A 84 1.71 -12.69 13.82
CA ARG A 84 0.84 -13.86 13.90
C ARG A 84 -0.21 -13.89 12.79
N TYR A 85 -0.73 -12.72 12.39
CA TYR A 85 -1.87 -12.57 11.47
C TYR A 85 -1.50 -11.75 10.22
N ARG A 86 -0.24 -11.83 9.78
CA ARG A 86 0.31 -11.08 8.64
C ARG A 86 -0.58 -11.13 7.40
N ARG A 87 -1.04 -12.31 7.04
CA ARG A 87 -1.89 -12.55 5.87
C ARG A 87 -3.26 -11.89 6.00
N ASP A 88 -3.83 -11.89 7.20
CA ASP A 88 -5.14 -11.29 7.46
C ASP A 88 -5.05 -9.78 7.34
N PHE A 89 -4.03 -9.15 7.94
CA PHE A 89 -3.79 -7.72 7.80
C PHE A 89 -3.51 -7.28 6.36
N ARG A 90 -2.83 -8.13 5.58
CA ARG A 90 -2.61 -7.91 4.15
C ARG A 90 -3.92 -7.90 3.36
N SER A 91 -4.77 -8.90 3.59
CA SER A 91 -6.09 -9.01 2.95
C SER A 91 -6.99 -7.85 3.37
N GLU A 92 -7.06 -7.55 4.66
CA GLU A 92 -7.86 -6.45 5.22
C GLU A 92 -7.45 -5.10 4.65
N LEU A 93 -6.14 -4.81 4.53
CA LEU A 93 -5.64 -3.59 3.90
C LEU A 93 -6.10 -3.49 2.43
N THR A 94 -5.96 -4.59 1.69
CA THR A 94 -6.30 -4.65 0.26
C THR A 94 -7.80 -4.48 0.05
N GLU A 95 -8.62 -5.18 0.83
CA GLU A 95 -10.07 -5.11 0.77
C GLU A 95 -10.62 -3.76 1.21
N SER A 96 -10.06 -3.17 2.27
CA SER A 96 -10.44 -1.84 2.75
C SER A 96 -10.18 -0.77 1.68
N VAL A 97 -9.01 -0.82 1.03
CA VAL A 97 -8.70 0.09 -0.08
C VAL A 97 -9.65 -0.16 -1.26
N ALA A 98 -9.89 -1.42 -1.65
CA ALA A 98 -10.80 -1.73 -2.74
C ALA A 98 -12.24 -1.26 -2.45
N ALA A 99 -12.71 -1.39 -1.22
CA ALA A 99 -14.01 -0.90 -0.79
C ALA A 99 -14.11 0.63 -0.89
N ALA A 100 -13.10 1.37 -0.41
CA ALA A 100 -13.06 2.83 -0.51
C ALA A 100 -13.04 3.31 -1.98
N LEU A 101 -12.30 2.63 -2.85
CA LEU A 101 -12.30 2.90 -4.29
C LEU A 101 -13.68 2.69 -4.91
N ARG A 102 -14.37 1.60 -4.57
CA ARG A 102 -15.75 1.33 -5.02
C ARG A 102 -16.75 2.35 -4.49
N ALA A 103 -16.53 2.87 -3.29
CA ALA A 103 -17.33 3.95 -2.70
C ALA A 103 -17.03 5.33 -3.31
N GLY A 104 -16.03 5.45 -4.18
CA GLY A 104 -15.64 6.72 -4.79
C GLY A 104 -14.90 7.66 -3.85
N GLU A 105 -14.33 7.15 -2.75
CA GLU A 105 -13.59 7.92 -1.74
C GLU A 105 -12.18 8.30 -2.22
N VAL A 106 -12.06 8.82 -3.44
CA VAL A 106 -10.78 9.05 -4.14
C VAL A 106 -10.52 10.54 -4.31
N VAL A 107 -9.31 10.96 -3.96
CA VAL A 107 -8.76 12.28 -4.24
C VAL A 107 -7.69 12.13 -5.32
N ARG A 108 -7.90 12.80 -6.44
CA ARG A 108 -6.97 12.80 -7.57
C ARG A 108 -5.91 13.87 -7.39
N MET A 109 -4.76 13.68 -8.03
CA MET A 109 -3.64 14.62 -7.92
C MET A 109 -4.00 16.09 -8.18
N ARG A 110 -4.75 16.38 -9.25
CA ARG A 110 -5.20 17.75 -9.55
C ARG A 110 -6.13 18.37 -8.49
N GLN A 111 -6.69 17.54 -7.61
CA GLN A 111 -7.62 17.92 -6.54
C GLN A 111 -6.95 17.85 -5.17
N SER A 112 -5.74 17.30 -5.07
CA SER A 112 -5.05 17.09 -3.80
C SER A 112 -4.38 18.39 -3.36
N PRO A 113 -4.55 18.79 -2.08
CA PRO A 113 -3.77 19.88 -1.49
C PRO A 113 -2.36 19.43 -1.09
N CYS A 114 -2.02 18.15 -1.26
CA CYS A 114 -0.74 17.57 -0.85
C CYS A 114 0.14 17.30 -2.07
N ASP A 115 1.42 17.65 -1.97
CA ASP A 115 2.44 17.14 -2.89
C ASP A 115 2.53 15.61 -2.80
N TYR A 116 3.11 14.97 -3.81
CA TYR A 116 3.32 13.52 -3.86
C TYR A 116 4.75 13.13 -3.44
N PRO A 117 5.05 12.95 -2.13
CA PRO A 117 6.32 12.40 -1.67
C PRO A 117 6.19 10.87 -1.51
N ALA A 118 6.21 10.12 -2.62
CA ALA A 118 6.08 8.66 -2.62
C ALA A 118 6.84 7.97 -1.45
N GLY A 119 6.23 6.96 -0.82
CA GLY A 119 6.92 6.08 0.14
C GLY A 119 7.24 6.67 1.53
N VAL A 120 6.49 7.68 2.02
CA VAL A 120 6.73 8.25 3.37
C VAL A 120 5.64 7.84 4.37
N ALA A 121 6.06 7.52 5.59
CA ALA A 121 5.18 7.20 6.70
C ALA A 121 4.19 8.34 7.03
N GLY A 122 2.88 8.10 6.93
CA GLY A 122 1.85 9.11 7.18
C GLY A 122 1.52 9.99 5.96
N ASN A 123 2.11 9.66 4.81
CA ASN A 123 1.75 10.24 3.54
C ASN A 123 0.30 9.82 3.17
N PRO A 124 -0.63 10.75 2.86
CA PRO A 124 -1.99 10.40 2.42
C PRO A 124 -1.99 9.50 1.18
N TRP A 125 -0.95 9.57 0.34
CA TRP A 125 -0.74 8.78 -0.86
C TRP A 125 -0.43 7.31 -0.63
N VAL A 126 -0.18 6.89 0.62
CA VAL A 126 0.19 5.53 0.98
C VAL A 126 -0.73 4.99 2.07
N ASN A 127 -1.45 3.90 1.76
CA ASN A 127 -2.22 3.14 2.75
C ASN A 127 -1.31 2.11 3.41
N ARG A 128 -1.48 1.84 4.71
CA ARG A 128 -0.59 0.94 5.44
C ARG A 128 -1.20 0.29 6.68
N VAL A 129 -0.63 -0.86 7.03
CA VAL A 129 -0.71 -1.50 8.34
C VAL A 129 0.72 -1.70 8.83
N ARG A 130 1.04 -1.33 10.08
CA ARG A 130 2.39 -1.50 10.66
C ARG A 130 2.36 -2.08 12.06
N ALA A 131 3.40 -2.85 12.40
CA ALA A 131 3.68 -3.31 13.75
C ALA A 131 4.15 -2.16 14.66
N ASP A 132 3.64 -2.12 15.89
CA ASP A 132 4.19 -1.31 16.98
C ASP A 132 5.40 -2.03 17.59
N LEU A 133 6.60 -1.59 17.23
CA LEU A 133 7.86 -2.16 17.67
C LEU A 133 8.41 -1.53 18.96
N ARG A 134 7.65 -0.68 19.67
CA ARG A 134 8.12 -0.05 20.92
C ARG A 134 8.55 -1.06 21.98
N ALA A 135 7.87 -2.20 22.06
CA ALA A 135 8.20 -3.30 22.97
C ALA A 135 9.41 -4.14 22.51
N TYR A 136 9.88 -3.91 21.27
CA TYR A 136 10.92 -4.70 20.60
C TYR A 136 12.08 -3.82 20.11
N PRO A 137 12.83 -3.16 21.02
CA PRO A 137 13.88 -2.22 20.64
C PRO A 137 15.09 -2.87 19.95
N GLY A 138 15.25 -4.19 20.11
CA GLY A 138 16.34 -4.99 19.56
C GLY A 138 16.09 -5.61 18.19
N GLY A 139 14.89 -5.49 17.61
CA GLY A 139 14.55 -6.09 16.32
C GLY A 139 13.14 -6.65 16.27
N TYR A 140 12.87 -7.56 15.35
CA TYR A 140 11.54 -8.10 15.13
C TYR A 140 11.30 -9.36 15.97
N PRO A 141 10.11 -9.56 16.56
CA PRO A 141 9.77 -10.79 17.27
C PRO A 141 9.90 -12.03 16.37
N HIS A 142 9.50 -11.91 15.10
CA HIS A 142 9.60 -12.97 14.09
C HIS A 142 9.86 -12.35 12.71
N SER A 143 11.12 -12.21 12.30
CA SER A 143 11.50 -11.66 10.98
C SER A 143 11.30 -12.66 9.83
N ALA A 144 10.18 -13.38 9.82
CA ALA A 144 9.83 -14.22 8.68
C ALA A 144 9.20 -13.34 7.59
N GLY A 145 9.79 -13.36 6.40
CA GLY A 145 9.20 -12.70 5.23
C GLY A 145 7.81 -13.26 4.95
N ASP A 146 6.86 -12.40 4.61
CA ASP A 146 5.54 -12.83 4.18
C ASP A 146 5.62 -13.36 2.75
N ASP A 147 5.22 -14.62 2.54
CA ASP A 147 5.10 -15.17 1.21
C ASP A 147 3.87 -14.58 0.51
N MET A 148 4.15 -13.77 -0.52
CA MET A 148 3.16 -13.04 -1.30
C MET A 148 2.67 -13.84 -2.53
N GLN A 149 3.13 -15.08 -2.70
CA GLN A 149 2.75 -15.95 -3.83
C GLN A 149 1.25 -16.27 -3.87
N ASP A 150 0.59 -16.32 -2.71
CA ASP A 150 -0.84 -16.60 -2.57
C ASP A 150 -1.75 -15.54 -3.25
N LEU A 151 -1.20 -14.41 -3.71
CA LEU A 151 -1.94 -13.35 -4.40
C LEU A 151 -2.09 -13.57 -5.93
N ILE A 152 -1.44 -14.61 -6.50
CA ILE A 152 -1.42 -14.84 -7.96
C ILE A 152 -2.47 -15.89 -8.41
N GLY A 153 -3.17 -16.56 -7.49
CA GLY A 153 -4.14 -17.60 -7.83
C GLY A 153 -5.42 -17.50 -7.01
N GLY A 154 -6.45 -16.90 -7.60
CA GLY A 154 -7.84 -16.92 -7.15
C GLY A 154 -8.77 -16.84 -8.35
#